data_AF-A0AB73KBY3-F1
#
_entry.id   AF-A0AB73KBY3-F1
#
_cell.length_a   1.000
_cell.length_b   1.000
_cell.length_c   1.000
_cell.angle_alpha   90.00
_cell.angle_beta   90.00
_cell.angle_gamma   90.00
#
_symmetry.space_group_name_H-M   'P 1'
#
loop_
_entity.id
_entity.type
_entity.pdbx_description
1 polymer ?
#
loop_
_entity_poly.entity_id
_entity_poly.type
_entity_poly.pdbx_seq_one_letter_code
_entity_poly.pdbx_strand_id
1 'polypeptide(L)'
;MEDAQLPAGWSLQQIRDRSGDGQATALNTDRRVTYGAVGDLPEETLLPEIVLGFHDLAIVKAIGDDDWYMGSLNDDGSIVCWSAYTELAEALRGL
;
A
#
# COMPACT_ATOMS: atom_id res chain seq x y z
N MET A 1 6.25 -18.52 -8.01
CA MET A 1 5.08 -18.35 -7.13
C MET A 1 5.42 -17.12 -6.31
N GLU A 2 5.07 -15.95 -6.83
CA GLU A 2 5.38 -14.67 -6.20
C GLU A 2 4.36 -14.48 -5.07
N ASP A 3 4.81 -14.69 -3.84
CA ASP A 3 3.98 -14.59 -2.65
C ASP A 3 3.70 -13.11 -2.39
N ALA A 4 2.58 -12.62 -2.93
CA ALA A 4 2.01 -11.36 -2.51
C ALA A 4 1.61 -11.51 -1.04
N GLN A 5 2.43 -10.97 -0.15
CA GLN A 5 2.26 -11.08 1.30
C GLN A 5 0.97 -10.37 1.72
N LEU A 6 0.13 -11.06 2.49
CA LEU A 6 -1.06 -10.47 3.11
C LEU A 6 -0.79 -10.14 4.59
N PRO A 7 -1.44 -9.11 5.15
CA PRO A 7 -1.32 -8.81 6.56
C PRO A 7 -1.82 -9.96 7.43
N ALA A 8 -1.12 -10.22 8.55
CA ALA A 8 -1.50 -11.27 9.47
C ALA A 8 -2.93 -11.06 9.98
N GLY A 9 -3.79 -12.07 9.79
CA GLY A 9 -5.20 -12.01 10.21
C GLY A 9 -6.15 -11.34 9.20
N TRP A 10 -5.66 -10.91 8.04
CA TRP A 10 -6.47 -10.34 6.97
C TRP A 10 -6.50 -11.25 5.75
N SER A 11 -7.70 -11.47 5.22
CA SER A 11 -7.91 -12.07 3.92
C SER A 11 -8.15 -10.99 2.86
N LEU A 12 -7.79 -11.30 1.62
CA LEU A 12 -8.07 -10.43 0.48
C LEU A 12 -9.55 -10.04 0.39
N GLN A 13 -10.45 -10.97 0.75
CA GLN A 13 -11.89 -10.75 0.74
C GLN A 13 -12.34 -9.75 1.82
N GLN A 14 -11.75 -9.79 3.02
CA GLN A 14 -12.02 -8.79 4.07
C GLN A 14 -11.50 -7.40 3.68
N ILE A 15 -10.34 -7.35 3.02
CA ILE A 15 -9.79 -6.09 2.51
C ILE A 15 -10.75 -5.46 1.50
N ARG A 16 -11.25 -6.26 0.54
CA ARG A 16 -12.24 -5.82 -0.47
C ARG A 16 -13.55 -5.32 0.15
N ASP A 17 -14.06 -6.05 1.13
CA ASP A 17 -15.29 -5.69 1.84
C ASP A 17 -15.12 -4.37 2.62
N ARG A 18 -13.94 -4.18 3.24
CA ARG A 18 -13.64 -3.01 4.07
C ARG A 18 -13.28 -1.76 3.26
N SER A 19 -12.53 -1.91 2.16
CA SER A 19 -12.23 -0.80 1.25
C SER A 19 -13.45 -0.40 0.41
N GLY A 20 -14.43 -1.29 0.25
CA GLY A 20 -15.52 -1.10 -0.72
C GLY A 20 -15.08 -1.35 -2.17
N ASP A 21 -13.83 -1.76 -2.38
CA ASP A 21 -13.23 -2.03 -3.68
C ASP A 21 -13.13 -3.54 -3.90
N GLY A 22 -14.01 -4.07 -4.74
CA GLY A 22 -14.04 -5.48 -5.09
C GLY A 22 -12.83 -5.97 -5.90
N GLN A 23 -12.03 -5.05 -6.45
CA GLN A 23 -10.84 -5.34 -7.25
C GLN A 23 -9.54 -5.25 -6.44
N ALA A 24 -9.61 -5.03 -5.12
CA ALA A 24 -8.42 -5.01 -4.29
C ALA A 24 -7.58 -6.29 -4.47
N THR A 25 -6.30 -6.12 -4.75
CA THR A 25 -5.35 -7.21 -5.00
C THR A 25 -4.10 -7.02 -4.16
N ALA A 26 -3.52 -8.12 -3.68
CA ALA A 26 -2.17 -8.08 -3.13
C ALA A 26 -1.18 -8.01 -4.29
N LEU A 27 -0.22 -7.08 -4.20
CA LEU A 27 0.84 -6.90 -5.18
C LEU A 27 2.19 -7.38 -4.61
N ASN A 28 3.13 -7.65 -5.52
CA ASN A 28 4.50 -8.00 -5.15
C ASN A 28 5.23 -6.80 -4.53
N THR A 29 6.07 -7.07 -3.53
CA THR A 29 6.93 -6.10 -2.84
C THR A 29 8.18 -5.72 -3.64
N ASP A 30 8.49 -6.42 -4.75
CA ASP A 30 9.56 -6.05 -5.68
C ASP A 30 9.18 -4.83 -6.54
N ARG A 31 8.78 -3.73 -5.89
CA ARG A 31 8.33 -2.48 -6.52
C ARG A 31 8.97 -1.30 -5.82
N ARG A 32 9.23 -0.23 -6.58
CA ARG A 32 9.76 1.02 -6.03
C ARG A 32 8.65 1.75 -5.29
N VAL A 33 8.80 1.89 -3.98
CA VAL A 33 7.92 2.69 -3.14
C VAL A 33 8.69 3.90 -2.60
N THR A 34 8.13 5.08 -2.81
CA THR A 34 8.69 6.34 -2.33
C THR A 34 7.66 7.08 -1.50
N TYR A 35 8.03 7.55 -0.32
CA TYR A 35 7.20 8.43 0.50
C TYR A 35 7.66 9.89 0.35
N GLY A 36 6.71 10.81 0.27
CA GLY A 36 6.99 12.24 0.21
C GLY A 36 7.33 12.80 -1.18
N ALA A 37 7.27 11.99 -2.25
CA ALA A 37 7.55 12.49 -3.61
C ALA A 37 6.50 13.48 -4.18
N VAL A 38 5.46 13.82 -3.40
CA VAL A 38 4.47 14.83 -3.76
C VAL A 38 4.97 16.22 -3.33
N GLY A 39 5.65 16.93 -4.23
CA GLY A 39 6.06 18.33 -4.04
C GLY A 39 7.54 18.51 -3.68
N ASP A 40 7.81 19.25 -2.59
CA ASP A 40 9.15 19.72 -2.18
C ASP A 40 9.77 18.89 -1.02
N LEU A 41 9.13 17.77 -0.65
CA LEU A 41 9.65 16.90 0.41
C LEU A 41 10.71 15.95 -0.17
N PRO A 42 11.74 15.60 0.61
CA PRO A 42 12.73 14.63 0.19
C PRO A 42 12.07 13.27 -0.05
N GLU A 43 12.36 12.66 -1.20
CA GLU A 43 11.91 11.31 -1.51
C GLU A 43 12.60 10.31 -0.59
N GLU A 44 11.82 9.68 0.29
CA GLU A 44 12.29 8.56 1.10
C GLU A 44 11.91 7.24 0.42
N THR A 45 12.89 6.39 0.12
CA THR A 45 12.60 5.07 -0.43
C THR A 45 12.18 4.13 0.70
N LEU A 46 10.94 3.67 0.65
CA LEU A 46 10.42 2.69 1.59
C LEU A 46 10.64 1.29 1.03
N LEU A 47 11.01 0.34 1.90
CA LEU A 47 11.05 -1.08 1.56
C LEU A 47 9.68 -1.69 1.89
N PRO A 48 8.84 -2.01 0.89
CA PRO A 48 7.54 -2.60 1.16
C PRO A 48 7.67 -4.03 1.70
N GLU A 49 7.03 -4.30 2.83
CA GLU A 49 6.77 -5.65 3.34
C GLU A 49 5.46 -6.22 2.77
N ILE A 50 4.46 -5.36 2.61
CA ILE A 50 3.12 -5.70 2.12
C ILE A 50 2.68 -4.60 1.16
N VAL A 51 2.14 -4.97 0.01
CA VAL A 51 1.56 -4.04 -0.95
C VAL A 51 0.16 -4.50 -1.31
N LEU A 52 -0.81 -3.61 -1.14
CA LEU A 52 -2.21 -3.79 -1.50
C LEU A 52 -2.57 -2.76 -2.58
N GLY A 53 -2.95 -3.22 -3.76
CA GLY A 53 -3.40 -2.37 -4.87
C GLY A 53 -4.92 -2.25 -4.92
N PHE A 54 -5.40 -1.04 -5.16
CA PHE A 54 -6.81 -0.64 -5.27
C PHE A 54 -6.94 0.26 -6.51
N HIS A 55 -7.14 -0.33 -7.69
CA HIS A 55 -7.11 0.40 -8.96
C HIS A 55 -5.86 1.29 -9.10
N ASP A 56 -6.01 2.61 -9.01
CA ASP A 56 -4.96 3.63 -9.15
C ASP A 56 -4.27 4.00 -7.82
N LEU A 57 -4.71 3.39 -6.71
CA LEU A 57 -4.18 3.60 -5.37
C LEU A 57 -3.49 2.33 -4.85
N ALA A 58 -2.58 2.52 -3.91
CA ALA A 58 -1.94 1.44 -3.19
C ALA A 58 -1.75 1.77 -1.71
N ILE A 59 -1.85 0.75 -0.87
CA ILE A 59 -1.49 0.79 0.54
C ILE A 59 -0.27 -0.12 0.74
N VAL A 60 0.75 0.42 1.38
CA VAL A 60 2.04 -0.23 1.59
C VAL A 60 2.35 -0.29 3.08
N LYS A 61 2.77 -1.44 3.59
CA LYS A 61 3.43 -1.55 4.90
C LYS A 61 4.93 -1.58 4.67
N ALA A 62 5.70 -0.71 5.31
CA ALA A 62 7.16 -0.74 5.21
C ALA A 62 7.78 -1.77 6.17
N ILE A 63 8.89 -2.40 5.77
CA ILE A 63 9.64 -3.31 6.64
C ILE A 63 10.22 -2.52 7.80
N GLY A 64 9.94 -2.98 9.02
CA GLY A 64 10.43 -2.31 10.25
C GLY A 64 9.60 -1.11 10.67
N ASP A 65 8.46 -0.88 10.02
CA ASP A 65 7.48 0.14 10.38
C ASP A 65 6.11 -0.51 10.67
N ASP A 66 5.42 -0.02 11.69
CA ASP A 66 4.07 -0.48 12.00
C ASP A 66 2.98 0.29 11.23
N ASP A 67 3.34 1.45 10.68
CA ASP A 67 2.46 2.31 9.91
C ASP A 67 2.22 1.79 8.47
N TRP A 68 1.09 2.22 7.93
CA TRP A 68 0.56 1.91 6.62
C TRP A 68 0.57 3.17 5.77
N TYR A 69 1.29 3.11 4.66
CA TYR A 69 1.48 4.22 3.75
C TYR A 69 0.51 4.10 2.57
N MET A 70 -0.33 5.11 2.37
CA MET A 70 -1.21 5.21 1.20
C MET A 70 -0.56 6.09 0.13
N GLY A 71 -0.69 5.65 -1.11
CA GLY A 71 -0.16 6.33 -2.28
C GLY A 71 -0.90 5.98 -3.57
N SER A 72 -0.38 6.53 -4.66
CA SER A 72 -0.84 6.21 -6.02
C SER A 72 0.03 5.10 -6.56
N LEU A 73 -0.63 4.14 -7.22
CA LEU A 73 0.03 3.17 -8.06
C LEU A 73 0.14 3.76 -9.47
N ASN A 74 1.36 4.00 -9.93
CA ASN A 74 1.62 4.50 -11.28
C ASN A 74 1.63 3.35 -12.30
N ASP A 75 1.46 3.68 -13.58
CA ASP A 75 1.48 2.71 -14.70
C ASP A 75 2.81 1.96 -14.83
N ASP A 76 3.93 2.55 -14.39
CA ASP A 76 5.24 1.88 -14.35
C ASP A 76 5.36 0.87 -13.19
N GLY A 77 4.34 0.79 -12.34
CA GLY A 77 4.29 -0.07 -11.16
C GLY A 77 4.97 0.53 -9.94
N SER A 78 5.45 1.78 -10.01
CA SER A 78 5.96 2.52 -8.86
C SER A 78 4.81 3.03 -7.98
N ILE A 79 5.09 3.20 -6.69
CA ILE A 79 4.12 3.69 -5.71
C ILE A 79 4.67 4.96 -5.07
N VAL A 80 3.88 6.02 -5.12
CA VAL A 80 4.19 7.30 -4.47
C VAL A 80 3.25 7.49 -3.29
N CYS A 81 3.75 7.27 -2.09
CA CYS A 81 3.02 7.43 -0.85
C CYS A 81 3.01 8.89 -0.38
N TRP A 82 1.84 9.39 0.03
CA TRP A 82 1.64 10.76 0.52
C TRP A 82 0.91 10.83 1.87
N SER A 83 0.47 9.69 2.41
CA SER A 83 -0.16 9.62 3.72
C SER A 83 0.26 8.36 4.44
N ALA A 84 0.34 8.44 5.77
CA ALA A 84 0.64 7.33 6.65
C ALA A 84 -0.47 7.17 7.68
N TYR A 85 -0.80 5.94 8.02
CA TYR A 85 -1.88 5.54 8.92
C TYR A 85 -1.35 4.47 9.88
N THR A 86 -1.64 4.60 11.17
CA THR A 86 -1.21 3.59 12.15
C THR A 86 -1.99 2.28 12.03
N GLU A 87 -3.21 2.32 11.47
CA GLU A 87 -4.04 1.13 11.30
C GLU A 87 -4.47 0.92 9.84
N LEU A 88 -4.34 -0.33 9.35
CA LEU A 88 -4.82 -0.71 8.02
C LEU A 88 -6.30 -0.38 7.83
N ALA A 89 -7.12 -0.57 8.87
CA ALA A 89 -8.55 -0.30 8.79
C ALA A 89 -8.88 1.18 8.54
N GLU A 90 -8.03 2.10 9.00
CA GLU A 90 -8.17 3.53 8.70
C GLU A 90 -7.71 3.85 7.28
N ALA A 91 -6.60 3.27 6.85
CA ALA A 91 -6.12 3.40 5.48
C ALA A 91 -7.17 2.90 4.47
N LEU A 92 -7.78 1.73 4.73
CA LEU A 92 -8.85 1.18 3.87
C LEU A 92 -10.10 2.06 3.83
N ARG A 93 -10.41 2.80 4.90
CA ARG A 93 -11.54 3.74 4.94
C ARG A 93 -11.26 5.02 4.14
N GLY A 94 -9.99 5.33 3.88
CA GLY A 94 -9.56 6.50 3.14
C GLY A 94 -9.55 6.34 1.62
N LEU A 95 -9.82 5.12 1.11
CA LEU A 95 -9.92 4.80 -0.31
C LEU A 95 -11.23 5.30 -0.94
#